data_AF-A0A0X8HDU9-F1
#
_entry.id   AF-A0A0X8HDU9-F1
#
_cell.length_a   1.000
_cell.length_b   1.000
_cell.length_c   1.000
_cell.angle_alpha   90.00
_cell.angle_beta   90.00
_cell.angle_gamma   90.00
#
_symmetry.space_group_name_H-M   'P 1'
#
loop_
_entity.id
_entity.type
_entity.pdbx_description
1 polymer ?
#
loop_
_entity_poly.entity_id
_entity_poly.type
_entity_poly.pdbx_seq_one_letter_code
_entity_poly.pdbx_strand_id
1 'polypeptide(L)'
;MLFSDDFIKKVEDEPILGVVKACEMAFSAISEVMTDEQSWNQDEHEILWEAASFINAVLEQEGFTVPVEFPEPTGDIITNCKNTHEYISSVQSHFKEQSILLKVQSYTSRYKASLKSSFAYEFSQGDLERIQVLINELRSKISEQESLEQEHKQRLLKRLEKLQSELHKRVSDLDRFWGLVGDAGVVLGKLGKDAKPIVDRTREIAEIIWKTQARSEELPSGTQNPMLEHDDKS
;
A
#
# COMPACT_ATOMS: atom_id res chain seq x y z
N MET A 1 -6.73 23.11 4.36
CA MET A 1 -5.99 22.04 3.69
C MET A 1 -6.96 20.90 3.45
N LEU A 2 -7.36 20.75 2.20
CA LEU A 2 -8.37 19.80 1.70
C LEU A 2 -7.90 18.35 1.81
N PHE A 3 -6.59 18.10 1.70
CA PHE A 3 -5.99 16.77 1.73
C PHE A 3 -5.12 16.59 2.97
N SER A 4 -5.32 15.49 3.69
CA SER A 4 -4.49 15.13 4.85
C SER A 4 -3.23 14.37 4.44
N ASP A 5 -2.20 14.39 5.29
CA ASP A 5 -0.95 13.63 5.07
C ASP A 5 -1.20 12.13 4.86
N ASP A 6 -2.19 11.57 5.55
CA ASP A 6 -2.58 10.16 5.41
C ASP A 6 -3.26 9.88 4.06
N PHE A 7 -3.97 10.86 3.50
CA PHE A 7 -4.51 10.76 2.15
C PHE A 7 -3.39 10.83 1.10
N ILE A 8 -2.45 11.76 1.26
CA ILE A 8 -1.30 11.92 0.36
C ILE A 8 -0.48 10.62 0.28
N LYS A 9 -0.17 9.99 1.43
CA LYS A 9 0.52 8.68 1.46
C LYS A 9 -0.24 7.57 0.73
N LYS A 10 -1.56 7.57 0.76
CA LYS A 10 -2.37 6.57 0.05
C LYS A 10 -2.37 6.81 -1.46
N VAL A 11 -2.24 8.07 -1.88
CA VAL A 11 -2.15 8.43 -3.31
C VAL A 11 -0.83 7.92 -3.89
N GLU A 12 0.27 7.93 -3.11
CA GLU A 12 1.54 7.31 -3.55
C GLU A 12 1.40 5.81 -3.84
N ASP A 13 0.59 5.08 -3.06
CA ASP A 13 0.38 3.64 -3.26
C ASP A 13 -0.60 3.34 -4.43
N GLU A 14 -1.61 4.19 -4.64
CA GLU A 14 -2.68 4.00 -5.62
C GLU A 14 -3.04 5.29 -6.38
N PRO A 15 -2.16 5.79 -7.27
CA PRO A 15 -2.25 7.16 -7.80
C PRO A 15 -3.50 7.43 -8.63
N ILE A 16 -3.94 6.50 -9.48
CA ILE A 16 -5.18 6.65 -10.27
C ILE A 16 -6.43 6.75 -9.37
N LEU A 17 -6.50 5.91 -8.32
CA LEU A 17 -7.61 5.94 -7.37
C LEU A 17 -7.55 7.22 -6.51
N GLY A 18 -6.34 7.63 -6.14
CA GLY A 18 -6.05 8.87 -5.44
C GLY A 18 -6.52 10.11 -6.20
N VAL A 19 -6.18 10.24 -7.48
CA VAL A 19 -6.58 11.36 -8.34
C VAL A 19 -8.11 11.45 -8.45
N VAL A 20 -8.79 10.34 -8.74
CA VAL A 20 -10.27 10.33 -8.82
C VAL A 20 -10.88 10.70 -7.48
N LYS A 21 -10.31 10.22 -6.36
CA LYS A 21 -10.80 10.54 -5.03
C LYS A 21 -10.57 12.01 -4.66
N ALA A 22 -9.44 12.59 -5.08
CA ALA A 22 -9.16 14.01 -4.89
C ALA A 22 -10.17 14.89 -5.65
N CYS A 23 -10.52 14.51 -6.88
CA CYS A 23 -11.58 15.17 -7.64
C CYS A 23 -12.93 15.09 -6.92
N GLU A 24 -13.30 13.90 -6.42
CA GLU A 24 -14.55 13.73 -5.64
C GLU A 24 -14.56 14.59 -4.36
N MET A 25 -13.44 14.66 -3.64
CA MET A 25 -13.30 15.47 -2.44
C MET A 25 -13.45 16.96 -2.75
N ALA A 26 -12.85 17.44 -3.84
CA ALA A 26 -12.99 18.81 -4.30
C ALA A 26 -14.45 19.17 -4.61
N PHE A 27 -15.14 18.32 -5.38
CA PHE A 27 -16.56 18.56 -5.70
C PHE A 27 -17.47 18.47 -4.48
N SER A 28 -17.19 17.57 -3.54
CA SER A 28 -17.92 17.49 -2.27
C SER A 28 -17.72 18.77 -1.45
N ALA A 29 -16.48 19.23 -1.30
CA ALA A 29 -16.17 20.44 -0.55
C ALA A 29 -16.83 21.68 -1.16
N ILE A 30 -16.82 21.81 -2.50
CA ILE A 30 -17.54 22.89 -3.20
C ILE A 30 -19.04 22.80 -2.91
N SER A 31 -19.65 21.62 -3.02
CA SER A 31 -21.09 21.46 -2.78
C SER A 31 -21.52 21.79 -1.34
N GLU A 32 -20.62 21.72 -0.37
CA GLU A 32 -20.88 22.07 1.03
C GLU A 32 -20.82 23.58 1.28
N VAL A 33 -20.01 24.31 0.52
CA VAL A 33 -19.84 25.77 0.67
C VAL A 33 -20.64 26.58 -0.35
N MET A 34 -21.16 25.94 -1.39
CA MET A 34 -21.95 26.60 -2.43
C MET A 34 -23.24 27.16 -1.82
N THR A 35 -23.39 28.48 -1.88
CA THR A 35 -24.63 29.18 -1.50
C THR A 35 -25.56 29.27 -2.71
N ASP A 36 -26.87 29.49 -2.50
CA ASP A 36 -27.86 29.68 -3.58
C ASP A 36 -27.59 30.92 -4.48
N GLU A 37 -26.52 31.67 -4.22
CA GLU A 37 -26.09 32.81 -5.02
C GLU A 37 -25.35 32.32 -6.28
N GLN A 38 -25.75 32.84 -7.44
CA GLN A 38 -25.31 32.38 -8.78
C GLN A 38 -23.84 32.67 -9.14
N SER A 39 -22.95 32.97 -8.18
CA SER A 39 -21.59 33.40 -8.45
C SER A 39 -20.56 32.75 -7.55
N TRP A 40 -19.46 32.29 -8.17
CA TRP A 40 -18.27 31.79 -7.48
C TRP A 40 -17.74 32.79 -6.45
N ASN A 41 -17.36 32.29 -5.28
CA ASN A 41 -16.80 33.05 -4.16
C ASN A 41 -15.34 32.67 -3.88
N GLN A 42 -14.74 33.32 -2.88
CA GLN A 42 -13.34 33.14 -2.50
C GLN A 42 -13.06 31.75 -1.91
N ASP A 43 -13.98 31.19 -1.14
CA ASP A 43 -13.80 29.88 -0.50
C ASP A 43 -13.78 28.78 -1.57
N GLU A 44 -14.68 28.85 -2.55
CA GLU A 44 -14.74 27.94 -3.69
C GLU A 44 -13.48 28.05 -4.56
N HIS A 45 -12.97 29.27 -4.74
CA HIS A 45 -11.71 29.53 -5.46
C HIS A 45 -10.52 28.85 -4.79
N GLU A 46 -10.39 28.98 -3.46
CA GLU A 46 -9.31 28.36 -2.69
C GLU A 46 -9.39 26.82 -2.74
N ILE A 47 -10.58 26.25 -2.56
CA ILE A 47 -10.79 24.79 -2.65
C ILE A 47 -10.38 24.27 -4.04
N LEU A 48 -10.81 24.94 -5.10
CA LEU A 48 -10.54 24.53 -6.47
C LEU A 48 -9.04 24.60 -6.81
N TRP A 49 -8.35 25.66 -6.40
CA TRP A 49 -6.91 25.78 -6.64
C TRP A 49 -6.09 24.81 -5.81
N GLU A 50 -6.46 24.57 -4.55
CA GLU A 50 -5.80 23.56 -3.72
C GLU A 50 -5.95 22.17 -4.37
N ALA A 51 -7.16 21.81 -4.80
CA ALA A 51 -7.46 20.56 -5.49
C ALA A 51 -6.70 20.43 -6.82
N ALA A 52 -6.80 21.44 -7.69
CA ALA A 52 -6.17 21.41 -9.00
C ALA A 52 -4.64 21.31 -8.90
N SER A 53 -4.02 22.03 -7.97
CA SER A 53 -2.58 22.00 -7.74
C SER A 53 -2.10 20.64 -7.25
N PHE A 54 -2.82 20.06 -6.27
CA PHE A 54 -2.53 18.71 -5.79
C PHE A 54 -2.65 17.67 -6.90
N ILE A 55 -3.76 17.70 -7.66
CA ILE A 55 -3.98 16.79 -8.79
C ILE A 55 -2.87 16.92 -9.81
N ASN A 56 -2.52 18.15 -10.23
CA ASN A 56 -1.46 18.38 -11.21
C ASN A 56 -0.10 17.85 -10.72
N ALA A 57 0.25 18.07 -9.46
CA ALA A 57 1.49 17.54 -8.88
C ALA A 57 1.56 16.01 -8.96
N VAL A 58 0.44 15.32 -8.69
CA VAL A 58 0.38 13.84 -8.82
C VAL A 58 0.50 13.42 -10.29
N LEU A 59 -0.16 14.10 -11.22
CA LEU A 59 -0.05 13.79 -12.66
C LEU A 59 1.39 13.95 -13.16
N GLU A 60 2.07 15.03 -12.78
CA GLU A 60 3.46 15.29 -13.15
C GLU A 60 4.42 14.26 -12.56
N GLN A 61 4.26 13.94 -11.27
CA GLN A 61 5.10 12.96 -10.58
C GLN A 61 4.99 11.55 -11.19
N GLU A 62 3.77 11.12 -11.51
CA GLU A 62 3.50 9.79 -12.08
C GLU A 62 3.66 9.74 -13.61
N GLY A 63 3.90 10.88 -14.26
CA GLY A 63 4.05 10.97 -15.71
C GLY A 63 2.76 10.69 -16.48
N PHE A 64 1.60 10.98 -15.88
CA PHE A 64 0.31 10.77 -16.52
C PHE A 64 -0.03 11.85 -17.54
N THR A 65 -0.54 11.44 -18.69
CA THR A 65 -0.97 12.35 -19.75
C THR A 65 -2.49 12.46 -19.77
N VAL A 66 -3.02 13.68 -19.63
CA VAL A 66 -4.45 13.99 -19.74
C VAL A 66 -4.71 14.94 -20.91
N PRO A 67 -5.89 14.88 -21.57
CA PRO A 67 -6.21 15.72 -22.72
C PRO A 67 -6.70 17.12 -22.31
N VAL A 68 -6.13 17.68 -21.24
CA VAL A 68 -6.47 19.01 -20.70
C VAL A 68 -5.22 19.63 -20.10
N GLU A 69 -5.02 20.93 -20.32
CA GLU A 69 -3.89 21.66 -19.75
C GLU A 69 -4.23 22.20 -18.37
N PHE A 70 -3.22 22.31 -17.51
CA PHE A 70 -3.37 22.98 -16.22
C PHE A 70 -3.66 24.48 -16.45
N PRO A 71 -4.72 25.04 -15.85
CA PRO A 71 -5.14 26.40 -16.14
C PRO A 71 -4.16 27.44 -15.59
N GLU A 72 -3.93 28.49 -16.36
CA GLU A 72 -3.15 29.66 -15.91
C GLU A 72 -3.99 30.55 -14.97
N PRO A 73 -3.43 31.03 -13.85
CA PRO A 73 -4.13 31.90 -12.92
C PRO A 73 -4.36 33.29 -13.53
N THR A 74 -5.57 33.83 -13.32
CA THR A 74 -5.97 35.17 -13.76
C THR A 74 -6.36 36.05 -12.56
N GLY A 75 -6.56 37.35 -12.79
CA GLY A 75 -7.08 38.26 -11.78
C GLY A 75 -8.59 38.15 -11.53
N ASP A 76 -9.31 37.29 -12.26
CA ASP A 76 -10.76 37.13 -12.15
C ASP A 76 -11.13 35.79 -11.47
N ILE A 77 -11.75 35.88 -10.30
CA ILE A 77 -12.16 34.72 -9.49
C ILE A 77 -13.11 33.82 -10.28
N ILE A 78 -14.08 34.41 -11.00
CA ILE A 78 -15.10 33.66 -11.73
C ILE A 78 -14.47 32.85 -12.85
N THR A 79 -13.59 33.46 -13.65
CA THR A 79 -12.85 32.77 -14.70
C THR A 79 -11.95 31.69 -14.14
N ASN A 80 -11.23 31.97 -13.05
CA ASN A 80 -10.38 30.98 -12.38
C ASN A 80 -11.18 29.77 -11.93
N CYS A 81 -12.29 29.96 -11.20
CA CYS A 81 -13.12 28.85 -10.71
C CYS A 81 -13.70 28.02 -11.86
N LYS A 82 -14.15 28.66 -12.94
CA LYS A 82 -14.64 27.93 -14.13
C LYS A 82 -13.54 27.06 -14.74
N ASN A 83 -12.36 27.65 -15.00
CA ASN A 83 -11.26 26.94 -15.64
C ASN A 83 -10.72 25.79 -14.77
N THR A 84 -10.57 26.00 -13.46
CA THR A 84 -10.11 24.95 -12.53
C THR A 84 -11.16 23.87 -12.34
N HIS A 85 -12.45 24.22 -12.27
CA HIS A 85 -13.54 23.24 -12.22
C HIS A 85 -13.59 22.38 -13.49
N GLU A 86 -13.46 22.99 -14.68
CA GLU A 86 -13.39 22.28 -15.96
C GLU A 86 -12.18 21.36 -16.06
N TYR A 87 -11.01 21.81 -15.58
CA TYR A 87 -9.80 21.01 -15.48
C TYR A 87 -10.02 19.76 -14.60
N ILE A 88 -10.48 19.95 -13.35
CA ILE A 88 -10.72 18.83 -12.42
C ILE A 88 -11.78 17.86 -12.98
N SER A 89 -12.82 18.38 -13.62
CA SER A 89 -13.87 17.55 -14.26
C SER A 89 -13.32 16.70 -15.41
N SER A 90 -12.44 17.28 -16.21
CA SER A 90 -11.79 16.61 -17.35
C SER A 90 -10.83 15.52 -16.88
N VAL A 91 -10.01 15.81 -15.87
CA VAL A 91 -9.12 14.83 -15.24
C VAL A 91 -9.92 13.69 -14.61
N GLN A 92 -10.97 14.01 -13.86
CA GLN A 92 -11.84 12.98 -13.26
C GLN A 92 -12.43 12.08 -14.34
N SER A 93 -12.95 12.66 -15.42
CA SER A 93 -13.55 11.91 -16.53
C SER A 93 -12.53 10.99 -17.22
N HIS A 94 -11.29 11.44 -17.39
CA HIS A 94 -10.21 10.65 -17.98
C HIS A 94 -9.89 9.39 -17.16
N PHE A 95 -9.81 9.49 -15.84
CA PHE A 95 -9.44 8.37 -14.97
C PHE A 95 -10.63 7.57 -14.44
N LYS A 96 -11.87 8.03 -14.64
CA LYS A 96 -13.07 7.40 -14.06
C LYS A 96 -13.20 5.94 -14.47
N GLU A 97 -13.07 5.64 -15.76
CA GLU A 97 -13.17 4.26 -16.27
C GLU A 97 -12.08 3.35 -15.68
N GLN A 98 -10.83 3.81 -15.70
CA GLN A 98 -9.70 3.07 -15.14
C GLN A 98 -9.87 2.82 -13.63
N SER A 99 -10.34 3.82 -12.89
CA SER A 99 -10.60 3.69 -11.45
C SER A 99 -11.68 2.66 -11.13
N ILE A 100 -12.72 2.55 -11.97
CA ILE A 100 -13.78 1.54 -11.84
C ILE A 100 -13.20 0.15 -12.08
N LEU A 101 -12.39 -0.02 -13.13
CA LEU A 101 -11.73 -1.29 -13.42
C LEU A 101 -10.84 -1.74 -12.26
N LEU A 102 -10.02 -0.85 -11.71
CA LEU A 102 -9.16 -1.14 -10.54
C LEU A 102 -9.99 -1.54 -9.30
N LYS A 103 -11.07 -0.81 -9.00
CA LYS A 103 -11.99 -1.16 -7.89
C LYS A 103 -12.63 -2.53 -8.10
N VAL A 104 -13.11 -2.84 -9.30
CA VAL A 104 -13.71 -4.14 -9.63
C VAL A 104 -12.68 -5.26 -9.52
N GLN A 105 -11.45 -5.06 -9.99
CA GLN A 105 -10.36 -6.02 -9.84
C GLN A 105 -10.01 -6.26 -8.37
N SER A 106 -9.94 -5.20 -7.56
CA SER A 106 -9.71 -5.30 -6.11
C SER A 106 -10.83 -6.09 -5.43
N TYR A 107 -12.10 -5.77 -5.70
CA TYR A 107 -13.24 -6.52 -5.16
C TYR A 107 -13.24 -7.98 -5.61
N THR A 108 -12.97 -8.23 -6.90
CA THR A 108 -12.91 -9.58 -7.46
C THR A 108 -11.80 -10.38 -6.79
N SER A 109 -10.62 -9.80 -6.60
CA SER A 109 -9.50 -10.45 -5.92
C SER A 109 -9.83 -10.75 -4.45
N ARG A 110 -10.46 -9.80 -3.75
CA ARG A 110 -10.94 -9.99 -2.38
C ARG A 110 -11.98 -11.11 -2.27
N TYR A 111 -12.94 -11.16 -3.18
CA TYR A 111 -13.95 -12.22 -3.19
C TYR A 111 -13.40 -13.57 -3.64
N LYS A 112 -12.46 -13.60 -4.60
CA LYS A 112 -11.74 -14.84 -4.96
C LYS A 112 -11.00 -15.42 -3.77
N ALA A 113 -10.31 -14.58 -2.99
CA ALA A 113 -9.65 -14.99 -1.76
C ALA A 113 -10.65 -15.52 -0.71
N SER A 114 -11.82 -14.89 -0.60
CA SER A 114 -12.87 -15.23 0.36
C SER A 114 -13.69 -16.49 -0.01
N LEU A 115 -13.99 -16.71 -1.30
CA LEU A 115 -14.97 -17.69 -1.77
C LEU A 115 -14.47 -19.13 -1.94
N LYS A 116 -13.31 -19.48 -1.36
CA LYS A 116 -12.68 -20.80 -1.49
C LYS A 116 -12.42 -21.35 -2.92
N SER A 117 -12.87 -20.68 -3.98
CA SER A 117 -12.83 -21.17 -5.38
C SER A 117 -11.56 -20.82 -6.15
N SER A 118 -10.65 -20.04 -5.55
CA SER A 118 -9.31 -19.82 -6.08
C SER A 118 -8.28 -20.50 -5.19
N PHE A 119 -7.24 -21.07 -5.79
CA PHE A 119 -6.09 -21.63 -5.09
C PHE A 119 -5.62 -20.67 -4.00
N ALA A 120 -5.33 -21.19 -2.82
CA ALA A 120 -4.88 -20.38 -1.69
C ALA A 120 -3.96 -21.18 -0.79
N TYR A 121 -3.06 -20.46 -0.15
CA TYR A 121 -2.22 -20.96 0.92
C TYR A 121 -3.03 -20.91 2.21
N GLU A 122 -3.32 -22.07 2.78
CA GLU A 122 -4.10 -22.19 4.02
C GLU A 122 -3.18 -22.55 5.18
N PHE A 123 -2.97 -21.62 6.11
CA PHE A 123 -2.22 -21.86 7.33
C PHE A 123 -3.07 -22.64 8.33
N SER A 124 -2.44 -23.52 9.11
CA SER A 124 -3.11 -24.09 10.28
C SER A 124 -3.24 -23.02 11.38
N GLN A 125 -4.14 -23.25 12.35
CA GLN A 125 -4.29 -22.33 13.48
C GLN A 125 -2.98 -22.19 14.27
N GLY A 126 -2.26 -23.30 14.47
CA GLY A 126 -0.95 -23.29 15.13
C GLY A 126 0.12 -22.54 14.34
N ASP A 127 0.09 -22.60 13.00
CA ASP A 127 1.00 -21.83 12.14
C ASP A 127 0.78 -20.33 12.33
N LEU A 128 -0.48 -19.88 12.33
CA LEU A 128 -0.84 -18.46 12.52
C LEU A 128 -0.39 -17.93 13.88
N GLU A 129 -0.68 -18.68 14.95
CA GLU A 129 -0.30 -18.32 16.31
C GLU A 129 1.22 -18.22 16.44
N ARG A 130 1.95 -19.16 15.84
CA ARG A 130 3.41 -19.16 15.88
C ARG A 130 4.00 -17.99 15.09
N ILE A 131 3.52 -17.74 13.87
CA ILE A 131 3.96 -16.58 13.07
C ILE A 131 3.71 -15.27 13.83
N GLN A 132 2.55 -15.13 14.49
CA GLN A 132 2.23 -13.92 15.23
C GLN A 132 3.18 -13.69 16.42
N VAL A 133 3.54 -14.75 17.15
CA VAL A 133 4.59 -14.68 18.18
C VAL A 133 5.93 -14.26 17.57
N LEU A 134 6.34 -14.88 16.45
CA LEU A 134 7.61 -14.56 15.79
C LEU A 134 7.67 -13.11 15.27
N ILE A 135 6.57 -12.58 14.73
CA ILE A 135 6.47 -11.18 14.30
C ILE A 135 6.65 -10.25 15.51
N ASN A 136 6.00 -10.53 16.64
CA ASN A 136 6.15 -9.72 17.84
C ASN A 136 7.59 -9.77 18.38
N GLU A 137 8.22 -10.94 18.39
CA GLU A 137 9.64 -11.07 18.75
C GLU A 137 10.53 -10.27 17.80
N LEU A 138 10.28 -10.32 16.48
CA LEU A 138 11.00 -9.52 15.49
C LEU A 138 10.85 -8.01 15.73
N ARG A 139 9.63 -7.53 16.03
CA ARG A 139 9.37 -6.12 16.35
C ARG A 139 10.21 -5.67 17.53
N SER A 140 10.24 -6.45 18.62
CA SER A 140 11.09 -6.16 19.78
C SER A 140 12.56 -6.13 19.40
N LYS A 141 13.06 -7.15 18.68
CA LYS A 141 14.48 -7.23 18.30
C LYS A 141 14.94 -6.11 17.37
N ILE A 142 14.12 -5.70 16.41
CA ILE A 142 14.43 -4.59 15.52
C ILE A 142 14.45 -3.26 16.28
N SER A 143 13.51 -3.08 17.21
CA SER A 143 13.40 -1.85 18.00
C SER A 143 14.60 -1.68 18.94
N GLU A 144 14.99 -2.76 19.62
CA GLU A 144 16.12 -2.83 20.56
C GLU A 144 17.49 -2.71 19.88
N GLN A 145 17.59 -2.92 18.57
CA GLN A 145 18.89 -3.02 17.88
C GLN A 145 19.49 -1.64 17.56
N GLU A 146 20.41 -1.14 18.38
CA GLU A 146 20.99 0.22 18.24
C GLU A 146 21.76 0.44 16.93
N SER A 147 22.33 -0.62 16.35
CA SER A 147 23.16 -0.57 15.14
C SER A 147 22.39 -0.42 13.82
N LEU A 148 21.05 -0.49 13.86
CA LEU A 148 20.22 -0.24 12.68
C LEU A 148 19.84 1.24 12.59
N GLU A 149 20.02 1.83 11.41
CA GLU A 149 19.57 3.19 11.09
C GLU A 149 18.06 3.34 11.32
N GLN A 150 17.66 4.50 11.87
CA GLN A 150 16.28 4.74 12.26
C GLN A 150 15.28 4.61 11.10
N GLU A 151 15.63 5.10 9.91
CA GLU A 151 14.79 4.97 8.71
C GLU A 151 14.62 3.49 8.31
N HIS A 152 15.69 2.70 8.38
CA HIS A 152 15.63 1.28 8.06
C HIS A 152 14.81 0.49 9.10
N LYS A 153 14.92 0.81 10.40
CA LYS A 153 14.04 0.27 11.43
C LYS A 153 12.57 0.56 11.14
N GLN A 154 12.24 1.81 10.83
CA GLN A 154 10.86 2.20 10.51
C GLN A 154 10.31 1.44 9.30
N ARG A 155 11.11 1.27 8.23
CA ARG A 155 10.71 0.48 7.06
C ARG A 155 10.43 -0.97 7.43
N LEU A 156 11.29 -1.61 8.22
CA LEU A 156 11.10 -3.00 8.66
C LEU A 156 9.86 -3.15 9.55
N LEU A 157 9.66 -2.24 10.51
CA LEU A 157 8.50 -2.25 11.40
C LEU A 157 7.18 -2.04 10.62
N LYS A 158 7.14 -1.10 9.67
CA LYS A 158 5.98 -0.89 8.79
C LYS A 158 5.66 -2.14 7.96
N ARG A 159 6.68 -2.84 7.47
CA ARG A 159 6.51 -4.12 6.75
C ARG A 159 5.96 -5.23 7.65
N LEU A 160 6.47 -5.35 8.88
CA LEU A 160 5.95 -6.31 9.86
C LEU A 160 4.48 -6.01 10.24
N GLU A 161 4.11 -4.74 10.40
CA GLU A 161 2.72 -4.34 10.63
C GLU A 161 1.81 -4.72 9.48
N LYS A 162 2.23 -4.45 8.24
CA LYS A 162 1.48 -4.85 7.05
C LYS A 162 1.32 -6.37 6.99
N LEU A 163 2.41 -7.12 7.19
CA LEU A 163 2.39 -8.58 7.23
C LEU A 163 1.43 -9.12 8.31
N GLN A 164 1.44 -8.52 9.49
CA GLN A 164 0.55 -8.90 10.59
C GLN A 164 -0.92 -8.59 10.28
N SER A 165 -1.20 -7.45 9.64
CA SER A 165 -2.57 -7.06 9.27
C SER A 165 -3.19 -7.96 8.22
N GLU A 166 -2.36 -8.57 7.39
CA GLU A 166 -2.74 -9.50 6.32
C GLU A 166 -2.62 -10.98 6.73
N LEU A 167 -2.16 -11.24 7.97
CA LEU A 167 -2.03 -12.59 8.49
C LEU A 167 -3.42 -13.17 8.76
N HIS A 168 -3.90 -13.94 7.78
CA HIS A 168 -5.16 -14.63 7.84
C HIS A 168 -4.97 -16.12 7.58
N LYS A 169 -5.95 -16.93 8.00
CA LYS A 169 -5.93 -18.38 7.77
C LYS A 169 -5.75 -18.76 6.30
N ARG A 170 -6.20 -17.92 5.38
CA ARG A 170 -6.15 -18.16 3.94
C ARG A 170 -5.61 -16.92 3.23
N VAL A 171 -4.55 -17.10 2.44
CA VAL A 171 -3.92 -16.03 1.65
C VAL A 171 -3.79 -16.44 0.18
N SER A 172 -3.81 -15.46 -0.72
CA SER A 172 -3.73 -15.67 -2.18
C SER A 172 -2.32 -15.94 -2.68
N ASP A 173 -1.32 -15.37 -2.02
CA ASP A 173 0.09 -15.41 -2.37
C ASP A 173 0.95 -15.39 -1.10
N LEU A 174 2.25 -15.68 -1.24
CA LEU A 174 3.22 -15.68 -0.15
C LEU A 174 4.33 -14.63 -0.35
N ASP A 175 4.19 -13.75 -1.34
CA ASP A 175 5.27 -12.85 -1.79
C ASP A 175 5.73 -11.90 -0.69
N ARG A 176 4.78 -11.39 0.11
CA ARG A 176 5.09 -10.49 1.23
C ARG A 176 5.91 -11.18 2.31
N PHE A 177 5.69 -12.47 2.50
CA PHE A 177 6.49 -13.25 3.41
C PHE A 177 7.90 -13.52 2.88
N TRP A 178 8.05 -13.80 1.57
CA TRP A 178 9.36 -13.93 0.94
C TRP A 178 10.14 -12.60 0.90
N GLY A 179 9.42 -11.47 0.82
CA GLY A 179 10.00 -10.14 1.01
C GLY A 179 10.67 -9.95 2.38
N LEU A 180 10.09 -10.51 3.46
CA LEU A 180 10.69 -10.51 4.79
C LEU A 180 12.02 -11.28 4.84
N VAL A 181 12.10 -12.41 4.12
CA VAL A 181 13.35 -13.20 4.02
C VAL A 181 14.44 -12.39 3.31
N GLY A 182 14.08 -11.68 2.24
CA GLY A 182 14.98 -10.74 1.56
C GLY A 182 15.49 -9.63 2.49
N ASP A 183 14.58 -9.02 3.26
CA ASP A 183 14.92 -7.98 4.23
C ASP A 183 15.87 -8.49 5.31
N ALA A 184 15.67 -9.70 5.83
CA ALA A 184 16.58 -10.32 6.79
C ALA A 184 17.98 -10.58 6.19
N GLY A 185 18.07 -10.89 4.89
CA GLY A 185 19.35 -10.96 4.18
C GLY A 185 20.09 -9.62 4.16
N VAL A 186 19.37 -8.51 3.97
CA VAL A 186 19.95 -7.16 4.06
C VAL A 186 20.42 -6.84 5.47
N VAL A 187 19.61 -7.17 6.49
CA VAL A 187 19.97 -6.98 7.90
C VAL A 187 21.21 -7.80 8.27
N LEU A 188 21.32 -9.04 7.78
CA LEU A 188 22.50 -9.89 7.94
C LEU A 188 23.74 -9.26 7.32
N GLY A 189 23.63 -8.72 6.10
CA GLY A 189 24.74 -8.02 5.43
C GLY A 189 25.22 -6.79 6.19
N LYS A 190 24.30 -6.05 6.83
CA LYS A 190 24.63 -4.83 7.60
C LYS A 190 25.21 -5.11 8.98
N LEU A 191 24.63 -6.07 9.73
CA LEU A 191 24.97 -6.30 11.14
C LEU A 191 25.86 -7.53 11.37
N GLY A 192 26.08 -8.36 10.35
CA GLY A 192 26.81 -9.61 10.48
C GLY A 192 26.23 -10.50 11.58
N LYS A 193 27.06 -10.88 12.56
CA LYS A 193 26.66 -11.79 13.64
C LYS A 193 25.57 -11.23 14.55
N ASP A 194 25.47 -9.90 14.66
CA ASP A 194 24.47 -9.25 15.51
C ASP A 194 23.06 -9.30 14.91
N ALA A 195 22.94 -9.68 13.62
CA ALA A 195 21.65 -9.96 12.98
C ALA A 195 21.04 -11.29 13.42
N LYS A 196 21.80 -12.18 14.07
CA LYS A 196 21.38 -13.56 14.35
C LYS A 196 19.98 -13.67 14.99
N PRO A 197 19.62 -12.87 16.00
CA PRO A 197 18.28 -12.94 16.60
C PRO A 197 17.14 -12.60 15.62
N ILE A 198 17.39 -11.73 14.63
CA ILE A 198 16.41 -11.34 13.61
C ILE A 198 16.34 -12.41 12.52
N VAL A 199 17.50 -12.91 12.08
CA VAL A 199 17.61 -13.93 11.04
C VAL A 199 17.02 -15.25 11.50
N ASP A 200 17.27 -15.69 12.74
CA ASP A 200 16.72 -16.94 13.27
C ASP A 200 15.20 -16.95 13.29
N ARG A 201 14.56 -15.82 13.63
CA ARG A 201 13.09 -15.69 13.62
C ARG A 201 12.52 -15.61 12.22
N THR A 202 13.22 -14.92 11.32
CA THR A 202 12.83 -14.86 9.92
C THR A 202 12.94 -16.24 9.26
N ARG A 203 13.98 -17.02 9.58
CA ARG A 203 14.14 -18.41 9.14
C ARG A 203 13.00 -19.28 9.63
N GLU A 204 12.62 -19.18 10.90
CA GLU A 204 11.50 -19.97 11.44
C GLU A 204 10.17 -19.61 10.75
N ILE A 205 9.92 -18.32 10.50
CA ILE A 205 8.78 -17.87 9.68
C ILE A 205 8.87 -18.52 8.29
N ALA A 206 10.02 -18.45 7.61
CA ALA A 206 10.25 -19.03 6.28
C ALA A 206 9.98 -20.54 6.22
N GLU A 207 10.32 -21.29 7.28
CA GLU A 207 10.00 -22.71 7.39
C GLU A 207 8.49 -22.97 7.48
N ILE A 208 7.75 -22.17 8.23
CA ILE A 208 6.28 -22.29 8.33
C ILE A 208 5.64 -21.99 6.98
N ILE A 209 6.08 -20.93 6.30
CA ILE A 209 5.61 -20.54 4.98
C ILE A 209 5.89 -21.64 3.96
N TRP A 210 7.11 -22.18 3.96
CA TRP A 210 7.48 -23.27 3.07
C TRP A 210 6.62 -24.51 3.28
N LYS A 211 6.35 -24.89 4.54
CA LYS A 211 5.46 -26.03 4.83
C LYS A 211 4.04 -25.80 4.29
N THR A 212 3.53 -24.57 4.41
CA THR A 212 2.23 -24.19 3.86
C THR A 212 2.25 -24.23 2.33
N GLN A 213 3.30 -23.69 1.70
CA GLN A 213 3.48 -23.72 0.25
C GLN A 213 3.57 -25.16 -0.27
N ALA A 214 4.44 -25.98 0.32
CA ALA A 214 4.62 -27.38 -0.05
C ALA A 214 3.31 -28.18 0.07
N ARG A 215 2.51 -27.94 1.12
CA ARG A 215 1.20 -28.58 1.28
C ARG A 215 0.20 -28.13 0.22
N SER A 216 0.12 -26.83 -0.06
CA SER A 216 -0.81 -26.29 -1.05
C SER A 216 -0.43 -26.68 -2.48
N GLU A 217 0.86 -26.78 -2.79
CA GLU A 217 1.41 -27.18 -4.10
C GLU A 217 1.59 -28.70 -4.25
N GLU A 218 1.05 -29.50 -3.32
CA GLU A 218 1.06 -30.98 -3.35
C GLU A 218 2.47 -31.60 -3.45
N LEU A 219 3.49 -30.94 -2.89
CA LEU A 219 4.84 -31.49 -2.80
C LEU A 219 4.88 -32.69 -1.83
N PRO A 220 5.83 -33.63 -2.01
CA PRO A 220 5.98 -34.78 -1.13
C PRO A 220 6.10 -34.37 0.34
N SER A 221 5.41 -35.10 1.23
CA SER A 221 5.49 -34.91 2.67
C SER A 221 6.94 -34.98 3.15
N GLY A 222 7.37 -33.95 3.89
CA GLY A 222 8.74 -33.84 4.38
C GLY A 222 9.72 -33.12 3.44
N THR A 223 9.24 -32.55 2.33
CA THR A 223 10.07 -31.68 1.47
C THR A 223 10.58 -30.49 2.28
N GLN A 224 11.89 -30.45 2.50
CA GLN A 224 12.56 -29.32 3.14
C GLN A 224 12.69 -28.15 2.17
N ASN A 225 12.82 -26.93 2.72
CA ASN A 225 13.04 -25.76 1.90
C ASN A 225 14.45 -25.82 1.29
N PRO A 226 14.61 -25.89 -0.04
CA PRO A 226 15.92 -26.02 -0.68
C PRO A 226 16.78 -24.76 -0.55
N MET A 227 16.17 -23.62 -0.21
CA MET A 227 16.85 -22.32 -0.06
C MET A 227 17.25 -22.01 1.38
N LEU A 228 16.90 -22.86 2.34
CA LEU A 228 17.33 -22.73 3.73
C LEU A 228 18.38 -23.80 4.01
N GLU A 229 19.53 -23.39 4.53
CA GLU A 229 20.51 -24.35 5.05
C GLU A 229 19.90 -25.08 6.24
N HIS A 230 19.86 -26.41 6.14
CA HIS A 230 19.53 -27.28 7.26
C HIS A 230 20.84 -27.70 7.90
N ASP A 231 20.98 -27.48 9.21
CA ASP A 231 22.09 -28.04 9.97
C ASP A 231 21.93 -29.57 9.97
N ASP A 232 22.47 -30.24 8.95
CA ASP A 232 22.70 -31.68 8.96
C ASP A 232 23.74 -31.95 10.05
N LYS A 233 23.26 -32.12 11.28
CA LYS A 233 24.03 -32.71 12.37
C LYS A 233 24.34 -34.15 11.99
N SER A 234 25.48 -34.36 11.34
CA SER A 234 26.24 -35.61 11.42
C SER A 234 27.05 -35.64 12.71
#